data_AF-A0A956GRU6-F1
#
_entry.id   AF-A0A956GRU6-F1
#
_cell.length_a   1.000
_cell.length_b   1.000
_cell.length_c   1.000
_cell.angle_alpha   90.00
_cell.angle_beta   90.00
_cell.angle_gamma   90.00
#
_symmetry.space_group_name_H-M   'P 1'
#
loop_
_entity.id
_entity.type
_entity.pdbx_description
1 polymer ?
#
loop_
_entity_poly.entity_id
_entity_poly.type
_entity_poly.pdbx_seq_one_letter_code
_entity_poly.pdbx_strand_id
1 'polypeptide(L)'
;LPEALAELDRGVPWRVHFHVPVHRDVVGPGGAFATTAPTIAPMLAAALAAPGEPPHLEVETYTWGVLPEAERPRDDAGLCDGIARELAWTLGELAALGVHPS
;
A
#
# COMPACT_ATOMS: atom_id res chain seq x y z
N LEU A 1 -18.33 6.35 7.47
CA LEU A 1 -17.86 6.13 8.87
C LEU A 1 -18.81 6.73 9.90
N PRO A 2 -19.39 7.92 9.70
CA PRO A 2 -20.43 8.46 10.60
C PRO A 2 -21.61 7.50 10.84
N GLU A 3 -22.01 6.76 9.82
CA GLU A 3 -23.10 5.77 9.85
C GLU A 3 -22.72 4.58 10.73
N ALA A 4 -21.52 4.03 10.53
CA ALA A 4 -20.97 2.98 11.37
C ALA A 4 -20.92 3.41 12.84
N LEU A 5 -20.46 4.64 13.12
CA LEU A 5 -20.43 5.22 14.47
C LEU A 5 -21.84 5.36 15.08
N ALA A 6 -22.88 5.58 14.28
CA ALA A 6 -24.25 5.71 14.76
C ALA A 6 -24.90 4.35 15.08
N GLU A 7 -24.53 3.29 14.35
CA GLU A 7 -25.30 2.04 14.34
C GLU A 7 -24.59 0.84 14.99
N LEU A 8 -23.26 0.84 15.05
CA LEU A 8 -22.49 -0.31 15.52
C LEU A 8 -22.15 -0.21 17.03
N ASP A 9 -21.96 -1.37 17.66
CA ASP A 9 -21.65 -1.48 19.09
C ASP A 9 -20.29 -0.86 19.43
N ARG A 10 -20.31 0.14 20.32
CA ARG A 10 -19.14 0.88 20.80
C ARG A 10 -18.40 0.16 21.94
N GLY A 11 -18.96 -0.92 22.49
CA GLY A 11 -18.36 -1.72 23.55
C GLY A 11 -17.20 -2.61 23.10
N VAL A 12 -16.98 -2.73 21.78
CA VAL A 12 -15.94 -3.58 21.18
C VAL A 12 -15.01 -2.76 20.27
N PRO A 13 -13.72 -3.13 20.18
CA PRO A 13 -12.78 -2.45 19.29
C PRO A 13 -13.14 -2.69 17.82
N TRP A 14 -13.12 -1.62 17.02
CA TRP A 14 -13.32 -1.72 15.58
C TRP A 14 -11.98 -1.72 14.86
N ARG A 15 -11.95 -2.45 13.75
CA ARG A 15 -10.82 -2.45 12.82
C ARG A 15 -11.32 -2.01 11.46
N VAL A 16 -10.57 -1.12 10.85
CA VAL A 16 -10.78 -0.66 9.48
C VAL A 16 -9.48 -0.86 8.72
N HIS A 17 -9.60 -1.14 7.44
CA HIS A 17 -8.46 -1.31 6.55
C HIS A 17 -8.57 -0.29 5.42
N PHE A 18 -7.46 0.35 5.09
CA PHE A 18 -7.37 1.33 4.01
C PHE A 18 -6.23 0.94 3.08
N HIS A 19 -6.47 1.07 1.78
CA HIS A 19 -5.40 0.91 0.79
C HIS A 19 -4.75 2.26 0.56
N VAL A 20 -3.42 2.27 0.58
CA VAL A 20 -2.58 3.46 0.40
C VAL A 20 -1.42 3.09 -0.53
N PRO A 21 -0.80 4.07 -1.22
CA PRO A 21 0.36 3.81 -2.05
C PRO A 21 1.46 3.07 -1.28
N VAL A 22 1.92 1.95 -1.83
CA VAL A 22 2.80 0.98 -1.14
C VAL A 22 4.13 1.57 -0.65
N HIS A 23 4.61 2.62 -1.32
CA HIS A 23 5.87 3.30 -1.01
C HIS A 23 5.78 4.32 0.14
N ARG A 24 4.61 4.49 0.77
CA ARG A 24 4.43 5.45 1.87
C ARG A 24 4.59 4.75 3.21
N ASP A 25 5.49 5.24 4.04
CA ASP A 25 5.65 4.74 5.43
C ASP A 25 4.62 5.33 6.39
N VAL A 26 4.14 6.55 6.10
CA VAL A 26 3.14 7.25 6.89
C VAL A 26 2.11 7.96 6.00
N VAL A 27 0.89 8.12 6.51
CA VAL A 27 -0.22 8.80 5.84
C VAL A 27 -1.05 9.65 6.81
N GLY A 28 -1.89 10.51 6.24
CA GLY A 28 -2.80 11.38 6.98
C GLY A 28 -2.14 12.64 7.52
N PRO A 29 -2.91 13.50 8.22
CA PRO A 29 -2.43 14.80 8.68
C PRO A 29 -1.18 14.66 9.55
N GLY A 30 -0.08 15.31 9.13
CA GLY A 30 1.19 15.26 9.86
C GLY A 30 1.83 13.87 9.95
N GLY A 31 1.43 12.90 9.12
CA GLY A 31 1.95 11.53 9.17
C GLY A 31 1.47 10.74 10.39
N ALA A 32 0.25 11.02 10.86
CA ALA A 32 -0.30 10.44 12.08
C ALA A 32 -0.44 8.90 12.06
N PHE A 33 -0.47 8.28 10.88
CA PHE A 33 -0.67 6.84 10.74
C PHE A 33 0.50 6.21 10.03
N ALA A 34 1.17 5.26 10.69
CA ALA A 34 2.11 4.36 10.03
C ALA A 34 1.35 3.40 9.10
N THR A 35 1.97 3.04 7.99
CA THR A 35 1.43 2.04 7.06
C THR A 35 2.01 0.66 7.35
N THR A 36 1.57 -0.33 6.56
CA THR A 36 2.12 -1.68 6.55
C THR A 36 3.28 -1.83 5.57
N ALA A 37 3.83 -0.75 5.00
CA ALA A 37 4.97 -0.84 4.08
C ALA A 37 6.16 -1.66 4.65
N PRO A 38 6.55 -1.51 5.95
CA PRO A 38 7.64 -2.30 6.52
C PRO A 38 7.37 -3.81 6.60
N THR A 39 6.11 -4.24 6.51
CA THR A 39 5.76 -5.67 6.55
C THR A 39 5.82 -6.35 5.18
N ILE A 40 5.90 -5.58 4.10
CA ILE A 40 5.90 -6.11 2.73
C ILE A 40 7.19 -6.87 2.44
N ALA A 41 8.37 -6.32 2.74
CA ALA A 41 9.64 -6.99 2.44
C ALA A 41 9.78 -8.36 3.14
N PRO A 42 9.49 -8.48 4.46
CA PRO A 42 9.48 -9.78 5.14
C PRO A 42 8.46 -10.76 4.54
N MET A 43 7.29 -10.27 4.13
CA MET A 43 6.25 -11.09 3.49
C MET A 43 6.70 -11.61 2.12
N LEU A 44 7.31 -10.75 1.28
CA LEU A 44 7.88 -11.14 0.00
C LEU A 44 8.98 -12.17 0.17
N ALA A 45 9.90 -11.97 1.12
CA ALA A 45 10.96 -12.93 1.43
C ALA A 45 10.39 -14.30 1.84
N ALA A 46 9.37 -14.31 2.70
CA ALA A 46 8.71 -15.54 3.11
C ALA A 46 7.99 -16.24 1.95
N ALA A 47 7.31 -15.49 1.09
CA ALA A 47 6.60 -16.02 -0.06
C ALA A 47 7.56 -16.62 -1.10
N LEU A 48 8.70 -15.97 -1.35
CA LEU A 48 9.74 -16.45 -2.28
C LEU A 48 10.51 -17.66 -1.74
N ALA A 49 10.62 -17.81 -0.42
CA ALA A 49 11.26 -18.96 0.23
C ALA A 49 10.33 -20.18 0.37
N ALA A 50 9.03 -20.03 0.10
CA ALA A 50 8.08 -21.12 0.21
C ALA A 50 8.35 -22.20 -0.86
N PRO A 51 8.19 -23.51 -0.53
CA PRO A 51 8.38 -24.58 -1.50
C PRO A 51 7.31 -24.53 -2.59
N GLY A 52 7.72 -24.66 -3.85
CA GLY A 52 6.82 -24.67 -5.01
C GLY A 52 7.24 -23.71 -6.10
N GLU A 53 6.30 -23.40 -6.99
CA GLU A 53 6.49 -22.35 -8.00
C GLU A 53 6.38 -20.97 -7.33
N PRO A 54 7.23 -20.00 -7.72
CA PRO A 54 7.13 -18.64 -7.21
C PRO A 54 5.75 -18.05 -7.44
N PRO A 55 5.22 -17.22 -6.51
CA PRO A 55 3.92 -16.60 -6.70
C PRO A 55 3.95 -15.58 -7.83
N HIS A 56 2.81 -15.42 -8.50
CA HIS A 56 2.56 -14.21 -9.29
C HIS A 56 2.36 -13.02 -8.34
N LEU A 57 2.99 -11.89 -8.68
CA LEU A 57 2.88 -10.65 -7.91
C LEU A 57 2.16 -9.60 -8.73
N GLU A 58 1.20 -8.93 -8.11
CA GLU A 58 0.43 -7.83 -8.68
C GLU A 58 0.58 -6.58 -7.80
N VAL A 59 0.66 -5.40 -8.43
CA VAL A 59 0.67 -4.11 -7.74
C VAL A 59 -0.63 -3.38 -8.10
N GLU A 60 -1.55 -3.31 -7.14
CA GLU A 60 -2.86 -2.65 -7.32
C GLU A 60 -2.76 -1.13 -7.11
N THR A 61 -2.99 -0.35 -8.17
CA THR A 61 -2.76 1.12 -8.16
C THR A 61 -4.05 1.95 -8.23
N TYR A 62 -5.21 1.45 -7.81
CA TYR A 62 -6.51 2.16 -7.96
C TYR A 62 -6.83 3.19 -6.88
N THR A 63 -5.93 3.43 -5.93
CA THR A 63 -6.27 4.21 -4.72
C THR A 63 -6.13 5.73 -4.91
N TRP A 64 -5.51 6.19 -6.00
CA TRP A 64 -5.17 7.61 -6.19
C TRP A 64 -6.37 8.56 -6.14
N GLY A 65 -7.52 8.17 -6.68
CA GLY A 65 -8.73 9.00 -6.70
C GLY A 65 -9.43 9.15 -5.34
N VAL A 66 -9.13 8.27 -4.38
CA VAL A 66 -9.79 8.22 -3.06
C VAL A 66 -8.90 8.69 -1.91
N LEU A 67 -7.65 9.09 -2.20
CA LEU A 67 -6.77 9.73 -1.21
C LEU A 67 -7.39 11.03 -0.64
N PRO A 68 -6.91 11.54 0.50
CA PRO A 68 -7.25 12.90 0.93
C PRO A 68 -6.93 13.90 -0.19
N GLU A 69 -7.77 14.93 -0.36
CA GLU A 69 -7.67 15.88 -1.49
C GLU A 69 -6.27 16.51 -1.63
N ALA A 70 -5.65 16.88 -0.50
CA ALA A 70 -4.31 17.44 -0.47
C ALA A 70 -3.19 16.48 -0.92
N GLU A 71 -3.48 15.19 -0.99
CA GLU A 71 -2.53 14.12 -1.33
C GLU A 71 -2.82 13.50 -2.70
N ARG A 72 -3.90 13.91 -3.38
CA ARG A 72 -4.25 13.42 -4.72
C ARG A 72 -3.34 14.02 -5.79
N PRO A 73 -3.06 13.27 -6.87
CA PRO A 73 -2.54 13.85 -8.09
C PRO A 73 -3.45 14.96 -8.61
N ARG A 74 -2.85 16.04 -9.13
CA ARG A 74 -3.59 17.20 -9.69
C ARG A 74 -3.90 17.05 -11.17
N ASP A 75 -3.14 16.21 -11.87
CA ASP A 75 -3.19 15.95 -13.30
C ASP A 75 -2.67 14.53 -13.61
N ASP A 76 -2.79 14.13 -14.87
CA ASP A 76 -2.36 12.81 -15.35
C ASP A 76 -0.85 12.59 -15.14
N ALA A 77 -0.05 13.64 -15.24
CA ALA A 77 1.39 13.55 -15.00
C ALA A 77 1.69 13.16 -13.54
N GLY A 78 1.04 13.81 -12.58
CA GLY A 78 1.15 13.45 -11.17
C GLY A 78 0.65 12.03 -10.86
N LEU A 79 -0.39 11.57 -11.58
CA LEU A 79 -0.89 10.20 -11.44
C LEU A 79 0.14 9.19 -11.95
N CYS A 80 0.70 9.44 -13.14
CA CYS A 80 1.77 8.63 -13.72
C CYS A 80 2.99 8.57 -12.79
N ASP A 81 3.42 9.70 -12.22
CA ASP A 81 4.52 9.75 -11.26
C ASP A 81 4.23 8.92 -10.00
N GLY A 82 3.00 9.01 -9.49
CA GLY A 82 2.55 8.21 -8.36
C GLY A 82 2.64 6.71 -8.62
N ILE A 83 2.06 6.25 -9.73
CA ILE A 83 2.08 4.85 -10.17
C ILE A 83 3.51 4.37 -10.40
N ALA A 84 4.34 5.17 -11.08
CA ALA A 84 5.73 4.84 -11.33
C ALA A 84 6.52 4.67 -10.03
N ARG A 85 6.25 5.48 -9.00
CA ARG A 85 6.88 5.35 -7.68
C ARG A 85 6.46 4.08 -6.95
N GLU A 86 5.20 3.67 -7.03
CA GLU A 86 4.77 2.38 -6.47
C GLU A 86 5.51 1.22 -7.12
N LEU A 87 5.53 1.18 -8.46
CA LEU A 87 6.22 0.13 -9.21
C LEU A 87 7.74 0.13 -8.92
N ALA A 88 8.38 1.30 -8.95
CA ALA A 88 9.81 1.42 -8.68
C ALA A 88 10.17 0.94 -7.27
N TRP A 89 9.35 1.29 -6.28
CA TRP A 89 9.54 0.82 -4.91
C TRP A 89 9.39 -0.70 -4.81
N THR A 90 8.32 -1.28 -5.37
CA THR A 90 8.11 -2.74 -5.34
C THR A 90 9.22 -3.49 -6.05
N LEU A 91 9.67 -3.01 -7.22
CA LEU A 91 10.80 -3.60 -7.94
C LEU A 91 12.10 -3.48 -7.13
N GLY A 92 12.29 -2.39 -6.37
CA GLY A 92 13.41 -2.24 -5.46
C GLY A 92 13.42 -3.28 -4.35
N GLU A 93 12.28 -3.51 -3.70
CA GLU A 93 12.13 -4.56 -2.67
C GLU A 93 12.41 -5.96 -3.24
N LEU A 94 11.90 -6.27 -4.43
CA LEU A 94 12.18 -7.54 -5.11
C LEU A 94 13.65 -7.69 -5.49
N ALA A 95 14.27 -6.62 -6.00
CA ALA A 95 15.70 -6.63 -6.35
C ALA A 95 16.59 -6.83 -5.11
N ALA A 96 16.22 -6.25 -3.96
CA ALA A 96 16.93 -6.49 -2.69
C ALA A 96 16.85 -7.96 -2.24
N LEU A 97 15.84 -8.69 -2.69
CA LEU A 97 15.67 -10.14 -2.49
C LEU A 97 16.26 -10.98 -3.63
N GLY A 98 16.94 -10.37 -4.60
CA GLY A 98 17.56 -11.05 -5.74
C GLY A 98 16.60 -11.43 -6.88
N VAL A 99 15.38 -10.88 -6.87
CA VAL A 99 14.38 -11.09 -7.93
C VAL A 99 14.39 -9.90 -8.88
N HIS A 100 14.61 -10.17 -10.17
CA HIS A 100 14.58 -9.16 -11.22
C HIS A 100 13.46 -9.45 -12.21
N PRO A 101 12.69 -8.44 -12.64
CA PRO A 101 11.73 -8.61 -13.73
C PRO A 101 12.49 -9.05 -15.00
N SER A 102 11.92 -10.03 -15.71
CA SER A 102 12.45 -10.59 -16.96
C SER A 102 12.38 -9.62 -18.14
#